data_AF-A0A847YGW1-F1
#
_entry.id   AF-A0A847YGW1-F1
#
_cell.length_a   1.000
_cell.length_b   1.000
_cell.length_c   1.000
_cell.angle_alpha   90.00
_cell.angle_beta   90.00
_cell.angle_gamma   90.00
#
_symmetry.space_group_name_H-M   'P 1'
#
loop_
_entity.id
_entity.type
_entity.pdbx_description
1 polymer ?
#
loop_
_entity_poly.entity_id
_entity_poly.type
_entity_poly.pdbx_seq_one_letter_code
_entity_poly.pdbx_strand_id
1 'polypeptide(L)'
;MQFHFFCPTGHLLQADERHVGQAAVCPYCNTMLRIPPAKTASPAVDAAAPRTEFEDAPSEPPEASFDAAPRPEEETLPMEVASDEGAVAALREEEAADHRRRAADAATAERRSGSAETVFGDQPPLESAAEGRGAVHIPCPAGHVLETPQDMLGSDAMCPFCGQVFRLELRNSLEYRQEEEQRAAREAERAARFWLRCAIAAAIVTVGGLILLIVLTAQR
;
A
#
# COMPACT_ATOMS: atom_id res chain seq x y z
N MET A 1 -47.55 15.23 -12.86
CA MET A 1 -47.12 14.39 -11.73
C MET A 1 -45.76 14.89 -11.26
N GLN A 2 -45.44 14.76 -9.97
CA GLN A 2 -44.12 15.12 -9.43
C GLN A 2 -43.15 13.96 -9.64
N PHE A 3 -41.91 14.25 -10.03
CA PHE A 3 -40.84 13.28 -10.16
C PHE A 3 -39.55 13.80 -9.53
N HIS A 4 -38.64 12.89 -9.21
CA HIS A 4 -37.35 13.20 -8.60
C HIS A 4 -36.23 13.07 -9.63
N PHE A 5 -35.24 13.95 -9.56
CA PHE A 5 -34.04 13.91 -10.39
C PHE A 5 -32.84 14.44 -9.61
N PHE A 6 -31.63 14.19 -10.10
CA PHE A 6 -30.39 14.64 -9.44
C PHE A 6 -29.79 15.87 -10.14
N CYS A 7 -29.36 16.85 -9.34
CA CYS A 7 -28.47 17.92 -9.78
C CYS A 7 -27.10 17.34 -10.20
N PRO A 8 -26.31 18.00 -11.09
CA PRO A 8 -24.93 17.58 -11.41
C PRO A 8 -24.01 17.40 -10.18
N THR A 9 -24.34 18.03 -9.04
CA THR A 9 -23.60 17.86 -7.78
C THR A 9 -24.15 16.75 -6.88
N GLY A 10 -25.13 15.97 -7.34
CA GLY A 10 -25.68 14.82 -6.61
C GLY A 10 -26.87 15.10 -5.68
N HIS A 11 -27.39 16.33 -5.60
CA HIS A 11 -28.56 16.63 -4.76
C HIS A 11 -29.87 16.14 -5.41
N LEU A 12 -30.73 15.47 -4.63
CA LEU A 12 -32.05 15.02 -5.05
C LEU A 12 -33.04 16.20 -5.04
N LEU A 13 -33.64 16.49 -6.20
CA LEU A 13 -34.62 17.56 -6.39
C LEU A 13 -35.94 16.98 -6.87
N GLN A 14 -37.04 17.64 -6.53
CA GLN A 14 -38.38 17.27 -6.96
C GLN A 14 -38.94 18.34 -7.90
N ALA A 15 -39.49 17.93 -9.04
CA ALA A 15 -40.14 18.82 -10.00
C ALA A 15 -41.41 18.19 -10.57
N ASP A 16 -42.35 19.04 -10.97
CA ASP A 16 -43.49 18.63 -11.79
C ASP A 16 -43.10 18.44 -13.26
N GLU A 17 -43.80 17.54 -13.96
CA GLU A 17 -43.67 17.31 -15.41
C GLU A 17 -43.76 18.59 -16.26
N ARG A 18 -44.46 19.63 -15.77
CA ARG A 18 -44.57 20.92 -16.48
C ARG A 18 -43.25 21.70 -16.54
N HIS A 19 -42.30 21.37 -15.64
CA HIS A 19 -40.99 22.02 -15.59
C HIS A 19 -39.93 21.26 -16.38
N VAL A 20 -40.27 20.14 -17.02
CA VAL A 20 -39.35 19.40 -17.89
C VAL A 20 -38.82 20.32 -18.98
N GLY A 21 -37.49 20.37 -19.13
CA GLY A 21 -36.80 21.24 -20.08
C GLY A 21 -36.62 22.70 -19.64
N GLN A 22 -37.23 23.12 -18.52
CA GLN A 22 -37.01 24.45 -17.95
C GLN A 22 -35.71 24.51 -17.15
N ALA A 23 -35.13 25.72 -17.06
CA ALA A 23 -33.98 25.98 -16.19
C ALA A 23 -34.46 26.22 -14.76
N ALA A 24 -33.85 25.53 -13.81
CA ALA A 24 -34.08 25.68 -12.37
C ALA A 24 -32.75 25.88 -11.64
N VAL A 25 -32.79 26.48 -10.46
CA VAL A 25 -31.61 26.65 -9.60
C VAL A 25 -31.70 25.68 -8.44
N CYS A 26 -30.66 24.89 -8.21
CA CYS A 26 -30.60 23.98 -7.08
C CYS A 26 -30.49 24.78 -5.76
N PRO A 27 -31.37 24.60 -4.77
CA PRO A 27 -31.32 25.34 -3.50
C PRO A 27 -30.11 24.98 -2.62
N TYR A 28 -29.44 23.85 -2.88
CA TYR A 28 -28.31 23.37 -2.06
C TYR A 28 -26.95 23.90 -2.56
N CYS A 29 -26.72 23.88 -3.88
CA CYS A 29 -25.44 24.28 -4.47
C CYS A 29 -25.54 25.49 -5.40
N ASN A 30 -26.73 26.09 -5.54
CA ASN A 30 -27.01 27.27 -6.36
C ASN A 30 -26.63 27.16 -7.85
N THR A 31 -26.47 25.93 -8.36
CA THR A 31 -26.14 25.66 -9.76
C THR A 31 -27.41 25.72 -10.62
N MET A 32 -27.34 26.44 -11.76
CA MET A 32 -28.41 26.50 -12.75
C MET A 32 -28.38 25.24 -13.63
N LEU A 33 -29.49 24.52 -13.71
CA LEU A 33 -29.59 23.22 -14.40
C LEU A 33 -30.91 23.12 -15.19
N ARG A 34 -30.92 22.30 -16.25
CA ARG A 34 -32.15 21.98 -16.99
C ARG A 34 -32.75 20.68 -16.46
N ILE A 35 -34.05 20.70 -16.15
CA ILE A 35 -34.76 19.53 -15.64
C ILE A 35 -34.88 18.49 -16.77
N PRO A 36 -34.32 17.26 -16.61
CA PRO A 36 -34.40 16.23 -17.64
C PRO A 36 -35.84 15.71 -17.79
N PRO A 37 -36.23 15.20 -18.98
CA PRO A 37 -37.50 14.50 -19.11
C PRO A 37 -37.54 13.33 -18.14
N ALA A 38 -38.66 13.18 -17.44
CA ALA A 38 -38.88 12.02 -16.58
C ALA A 38 -38.61 10.79 -17.43
N LYS A 39 -37.57 10.01 -17.04
CA LYS A 39 -37.29 8.72 -17.65
C LYS A 39 -38.52 7.89 -17.36
N THR A 40 -39.43 7.83 -18.33
CA THR A 40 -40.65 7.05 -18.25
C THR A 40 -40.15 5.65 -17.96
N ALA A 41 -40.32 5.20 -16.72
CA ALA A 41 -40.11 3.82 -16.37
C ALA A 41 -41.05 3.08 -17.31
N SER A 42 -40.47 2.49 -18.35
CA SER A 42 -41.20 1.65 -19.29
C SER A 42 -42.01 0.70 -18.40
N PRO A 43 -43.36 0.75 -18.44
CA PRO A 43 -44.14 -0.09 -17.56
C PRO A 43 -43.68 -1.51 -17.84
N ALA A 44 -43.16 -2.15 -16.80
CA ALA A 44 -42.82 -3.55 -16.82
C ALA A 44 -44.09 -4.27 -17.29
N VAL A 45 -44.05 -4.76 -18.53
CA VAL A 45 -45.04 -5.68 -19.03
C VAL A 45 -44.91 -6.92 -18.16
N ASP A 46 -45.81 -7.05 -17.20
CA ASP A 46 -46.24 -8.33 -16.64
C ASP A 46 -46.74 -9.19 -17.81
N ALA A 47 -45.82 -9.93 -18.44
CA ALA A 47 -46.11 -10.95 -19.43
C ALA A 47 -45.32 -12.21 -19.07
N ALA A 48 -46.05 -13.09 -18.42
CA ALA A 48 -45.70 -14.44 -18.03
C ALA A 48 -44.99 -15.28 -19.13
N ALA A 49 -43.86 -15.90 -18.72
CA ALA A 49 -43.31 -17.20 -19.15
C ALA A 49 -42.83 -17.37 -20.63
N PRO A 50 -41.94 -18.35 -20.95
CA PRO A 50 -41.42 -19.45 -20.13
C PRO A 50 -39.89 -19.47 -19.97
N ARG A 51 -39.46 -20.21 -18.95
CA ARG A 51 -38.08 -20.66 -18.75
C ARG A 51 -37.66 -21.52 -19.94
N THR A 52 -36.70 -21.06 -20.73
CA THR A 52 -35.84 -21.96 -21.51
C THR A 52 -34.68 -22.38 -20.63
N GLU A 53 -34.65 -23.68 -20.38
CA GLU A 53 -33.50 -24.44 -19.90
C GLU A 53 -32.20 -23.88 -20.48
N PHE A 54 -31.35 -23.35 -19.60
CA PHE A 54 -29.94 -23.16 -19.92
C PHE A 54 -29.28 -24.47 -19.55
N GLU A 55 -29.02 -25.28 -20.57
CA GLU A 55 -28.22 -26.49 -20.48
C GLU A 55 -26.92 -26.20 -19.72
N ASP A 56 -26.74 -26.97 -18.64
CA ASP A 56 -25.49 -27.22 -17.95
C ASP A 56 -24.41 -27.59 -18.99
N ALA A 57 -23.57 -26.62 -19.33
CA ALA A 57 -22.30 -26.87 -20.01
C ALA A 57 -21.21 -26.96 -18.93
N PRO A 58 -20.61 -28.15 -18.68
CA PRO A 58 -19.40 -28.24 -17.89
C PRO A 58 -18.26 -27.68 -18.73
N SER A 59 -17.97 -26.39 -18.57
CA SER A 59 -16.72 -25.80 -19.06
C SER A 59 -15.60 -26.31 -18.16
N GLU A 60 -14.92 -27.36 -18.64
CA GLU A 60 -13.62 -27.79 -18.15
C GLU A 60 -12.67 -26.58 -18.04
N PRO A 61 -12.00 -26.39 -16.89
CA PRO A 61 -10.90 -25.47 -16.82
C PRO A 61 -9.78 -25.97 -17.75
N PRO A 62 -9.09 -25.10 -18.50
CA PRO A 62 -7.89 -25.51 -19.20
C PRO A 62 -6.88 -25.98 -18.16
N GLU A 63 -6.55 -27.27 -18.21
CA GLU A 63 -5.36 -27.83 -17.58
C GLU A 63 -4.15 -27.15 -18.21
N ALA A 64 -3.80 -25.97 -17.67
CA ALA A 64 -2.48 -25.41 -17.82
C ALA A 64 -1.55 -26.36 -17.06
N SER A 65 -0.96 -27.28 -17.82
CA SER A 65 0.26 -27.99 -17.48
C SER A 65 1.32 -26.97 -17.09
N PHE A 66 1.37 -26.63 -15.80
CA PHE A 66 2.57 -26.11 -15.20
C PHE A 66 3.54 -27.27 -15.16
N ASP A 67 4.41 -27.31 -16.17
CA ASP A 67 5.69 -27.99 -16.10
C ASP A 67 6.25 -27.79 -14.70
N ALA A 68 6.42 -28.91 -14.01
CA ALA A 68 7.06 -29.00 -12.72
C ALA A 68 8.47 -28.42 -12.86
N ALA A 69 8.60 -27.13 -12.55
CA ALA A 69 9.89 -26.53 -12.30
C ALA A 69 10.57 -27.37 -11.21
N PRO A 70 11.84 -27.79 -11.41
CA PRO A 70 12.56 -28.56 -10.42
C PRO A 70 12.57 -27.75 -9.12
N ARG A 71 11.95 -28.35 -8.11
CA ARG A 71 11.98 -27.89 -6.72
C ARG A 71 13.46 -27.75 -6.35
N PRO A 72 13.98 -26.54 -6.06
CA PRO A 72 15.37 -26.39 -5.66
C PRO A 72 15.55 -27.25 -4.41
N GLU A 73 16.49 -28.17 -4.52
CA GLU A 73 16.91 -29.04 -3.45
C GLU A 73 17.21 -28.14 -2.25
N GLU A 74 16.51 -28.39 -1.14
CA GLU A 74 16.85 -27.82 0.16
C GLU A 74 18.27 -28.29 0.49
N GLU A 75 19.23 -27.50 0.04
CA GLU A 75 20.60 -27.53 0.51
C GLU A 75 20.53 -27.12 1.99
N THR A 76 20.39 -28.13 2.83
CA THR A 76 20.50 -28.05 4.28
C THR A 76 21.91 -27.58 4.61
N LEU A 77 22.11 -26.28 4.52
CA LEU A 77 23.33 -25.63 5.01
C LEU A 77 23.43 -25.94 6.51
N PRO A 78 24.47 -26.64 6.96
CA PRO A 78 24.75 -26.76 8.38
C PRO A 78 25.12 -25.36 8.87
N MET A 79 24.16 -24.69 9.48
CA MET A 79 24.38 -23.45 10.22
C MET A 79 25.09 -23.83 11.52
N GLU A 80 26.37 -24.20 11.41
CA GLU A 80 27.27 -24.23 12.56
C GLU A 80 27.54 -22.77 12.96
N VAL A 81 26.63 -22.24 13.76
CA VAL A 81 26.85 -21.07 14.60
C VAL A 81 27.97 -21.43 15.58
N ALA A 82 29.21 -21.22 15.14
CA ALA A 82 30.34 -21.09 16.04
C ALA A 82 30.04 -19.90 16.96
N SER A 83 29.63 -20.20 18.19
CA SER A 83 29.50 -19.25 19.29
C SER A 83 30.90 -18.70 19.63
N ASP A 84 31.36 -17.74 18.85
CA ASP A 84 32.53 -16.93 19.15
C ASP A 84 32.09 -15.83 20.14
N GLU A 85 32.33 -16.07 21.43
CA GLU A 85 31.99 -15.13 22.51
C GLU A 85 32.74 -13.78 22.40
N GLY A 86 33.71 -13.65 21.49
CA GLY A 86 34.39 -12.38 21.18
C GLY A 86 33.58 -11.46 20.27
N ALA A 87 32.85 -12.00 19.30
CA ALA A 87 32.08 -11.21 18.34
C ALA A 87 30.82 -10.55 18.95
N VAL A 88 30.19 -11.20 19.94
CA VAL A 88 29.02 -10.66 20.66
C VAL A 88 29.36 -9.43 21.51
N ALA A 89 30.61 -9.28 21.97
CA ALA A 89 31.02 -8.08 22.73
C ALA A 89 31.06 -6.83 21.85
N ALA A 90 31.59 -6.94 20.63
CA ALA A 90 31.71 -5.82 19.69
C ALA A 90 30.34 -5.34 19.17
N LEU A 91 29.40 -6.26 18.91
CA LEU A 91 28.04 -5.90 18.50
C LEU A 91 27.26 -5.17 19.60
N ARG A 92 27.52 -5.52 20.88
CA ARG A 92 26.87 -4.88 22.03
C ARG A 92 27.33 -3.44 22.25
N GLU A 93 28.57 -3.10 21.89
CA GLU A 93 29.06 -1.72 21.92
C GLU A 93 28.48 -0.85 20.79
N GLU A 94 28.32 -1.39 19.58
CA GLU A 94 27.65 -0.67 18.48
C GLU A 94 26.16 -0.41 18.80
N GLU A 95 25.42 -1.40 19.35
CA GLU A 95 24.02 -1.21 19.79
C GLU A 95 23.87 -0.16 20.90
N ALA A 96 24.80 -0.14 21.88
CA ALA A 96 24.79 0.85 22.96
C ALA A 96 25.12 2.28 22.48
N ALA A 97 25.81 2.43 21.34
CA ALA A 97 26.06 3.72 20.72
C ALA A 97 24.85 4.22 19.91
N ASP A 98 24.15 3.35 19.19
CA ASP A 98 22.95 3.72 18.42
C ASP A 98 21.77 4.10 19.33
N HIS A 99 21.58 3.36 20.44
CA HIS A 99 20.58 3.72 21.45
C HIS A 99 20.83 5.11 22.07
N ARG A 100 22.11 5.49 22.29
CA ARG A 100 22.47 6.82 22.79
C ARG A 100 22.22 7.94 21.77
N ARG A 101 22.44 7.69 20.47
CA ARG A 101 22.10 8.66 19.41
C ARG A 101 20.60 8.87 19.29
N ARG A 102 19.80 7.80 19.24
CA ARG A 102 18.34 7.90 19.18
C ARG A 102 17.74 8.61 20.39
N ALA A 103 18.29 8.38 21.58
CA ALA A 103 17.86 9.09 22.79
C ALA A 103 18.16 10.60 22.73
N ALA A 104 19.30 11.00 22.15
CA ALA A 104 19.64 12.42 21.95
C ALA A 104 18.75 13.11 20.90
N ASP A 105 18.41 12.39 19.82
CA ASP A 105 17.52 12.92 18.78
C ASP A 105 16.07 13.06 19.27
N ALA A 106 15.57 12.10 20.06
CA ALA A 106 14.25 12.17 20.69
C ALA A 106 14.12 13.36 21.65
N ALA A 107 15.13 13.60 22.49
CA ALA A 107 15.15 14.74 23.41
C ALA A 107 15.18 16.10 22.68
N THR A 108 15.74 16.14 21.47
CA THR A 108 15.78 17.35 20.65
C THR A 108 14.46 17.60 19.92
N ALA A 109 13.75 16.54 19.53
CA ALA A 109 12.43 16.63 18.91
C ALA A 109 11.34 17.12 19.88
N GLU A 110 11.33 16.65 21.13
CA GLU A 110 10.37 17.11 22.15
C GLU A 110 10.52 18.61 22.45
N ARG A 111 11.74 19.16 22.40
CA ARG A 111 11.99 20.59 22.61
C ARG A 111 11.44 21.48 21.49
N ARG A 112 11.18 20.94 20.29
CA ARG A 112 10.67 21.71 19.15
C ARG A 112 9.13 21.75 19.08
N SER A 113 8.44 20.85 19.77
CA SER A 113 6.96 20.79 19.81
C SER A 113 6.31 21.63 20.91
N GLY A 114 7.09 22.29 21.78
CA GLY A 114 6.57 23.06 22.92
C GLY A 114 6.20 24.53 22.65
N SER A 115 6.14 24.99 21.41
CA SER A 115 5.91 26.42 21.09
C SER A 115 5.01 26.61 19.88
N ALA A 116 3.75 26.19 20.01
CA ALA A 116 2.65 26.69 19.21
C ALA A 116 1.46 26.94 20.13
N GLU A 117 1.36 28.18 20.59
CA GLU A 117 0.21 28.74 21.29
C GLU A 117 -1.02 28.82 20.37
N THR A 118 -2.17 28.48 20.96
CA THR A 118 -3.54 28.97 20.70
C THR A 118 -4.22 28.65 19.36
N VAL A 119 -5.41 28.04 19.43
CA VAL A 119 -6.72 28.73 19.40
C VAL A 119 -7.83 27.70 19.64
N PHE A 120 -8.60 27.93 20.71
CA PHE A 120 -9.79 27.18 21.10
C PHE A 120 -10.98 27.73 20.29
N GLY A 121 -11.58 26.88 19.45
CA GLY A 121 -12.78 27.19 18.67
C GLY A 121 -13.67 25.95 18.59
N ASP A 122 -14.72 25.94 19.42
CA ASP A 122 -15.81 24.98 19.44
C ASP A 122 -16.60 25.00 18.12
N GLN A 123 -16.40 24.00 17.28
CA GLN A 123 -17.40 23.44 16.36
C GLN A 123 -16.98 21.99 16.04
N PRO A 124 -17.82 20.97 16.29
CA PRO A 124 -17.53 19.61 15.84
C PRO A 124 -17.74 19.51 14.32
N PRO A 125 -16.68 19.30 13.52
CA PRO A 125 -16.82 19.04 12.09
C PRO A 125 -17.11 17.55 11.93
N LEU A 126 -18.38 17.17 11.87
CA LEU A 126 -18.78 15.77 11.67
C LEU A 126 -18.58 15.26 10.23
N GLU A 127 -17.99 16.06 9.33
CA GLU A 127 -17.84 15.72 7.91
C GLU A 127 -16.40 15.81 7.36
N SER A 128 -15.40 16.20 8.16
CA SER A 128 -14.00 16.35 7.69
C SER A 128 -12.97 15.45 8.40
N ALA A 129 -13.42 14.42 9.13
CA ALA A 129 -12.55 13.40 9.70
C ALA A 129 -12.01 12.39 8.65
N ALA A 130 -12.52 12.44 7.41
CA ALA A 130 -12.06 11.63 6.27
C ALA A 130 -10.98 12.33 5.40
N GLU A 131 -10.77 13.64 5.56
CA GLU A 131 -9.81 14.43 4.77
C GLU A 131 -8.40 14.52 5.39
N GLY A 132 -8.16 13.80 6.50
CA GLY A 132 -6.89 13.86 7.24
C GLY A 132 -5.99 12.62 7.16
N ARG A 133 -6.47 11.50 6.61
CA ARG A 133 -5.69 10.25 6.53
C ARG A 133 -5.14 10.15 5.11
N GLY A 134 -3.88 10.59 4.95
CA GLY A 134 -3.22 10.85 3.67
C GLY A 134 -3.62 9.90 2.54
N ALA A 135 -4.03 10.48 1.41
CA ALA A 135 -4.36 9.74 0.20
C ALA A 135 -3.17 8.88 -0.24
N VAL A 136 -3.44 7.62 -0.56
CA VAL A 136 -2.46 6.67 -1.10
C VAL A 136 -2.69 6.48 -2.59
N HIS A 137 -1.61 6.29 -3.33
CA HIS A 137 -1.64 6.12 -4.77
C HIS A 137 -1.65 4.64 -5.12
N ILE A 138 -2.77 4.16 -5.64
CA ILE A 138 -2.96 2.76 -6.01
C ILE A 138 -2.94 2.64 -7.53
N PRO A 139 -2.01 1.86 -8.12
CA PRO A 139 -2.00 1.59 -9.54
C PRO A 139 -3.07 0.55 -9.89
N CYS A 140 -3.89 0.87 -10.88
CA CYS A 140 -4.78 -0.06 -11.55
C CYS A 140 -3.96 -1.11 -12.35
N PRO A 141 -4.47 -2.34 -12.58
CA PRO A 141 -3.85 -3.32 -13.47
C PRO A 141 -3.57 -2.80 -14.90
N ALA A 142 -4.31 -1.78 -15.35
CA ALA A 142 -4.07 -1.11 -16.64
C ALA A 142 -2.97 -0.03 -16.59
N GLY A 143 -2.38 0.24 -15.42
CA GLY A 143 -1.29 1.20 -15.23
C GLY A 143 -1.70 2.62 -14.80
N HIS A 144 -2.99 2.90 -14.62
CA HIS A 144 -3.46 4.21 -14.14
C HIS A 144 -3.25 4.37 -12.63
N VAL A 145 -2.81 5.54 -12.19
CA VAL A 145 -2.62 5.84 -10.76
C VAL A 145 -3.88 6.51 -10.21
N LEU A 146 -4.42 5.96 -9.12
CA LEU A 146 -5.64 6.44 -8.46
C LEU A 146 -5.31 6.91 -7.03
N GLU A 147 -5.67 8.16 -6.73
CA GLU A 147 -5.63 8.68 -5.37
C GLU A 147 -6.83 8.14 -4.59
N THR A 148 -6.56 7.36 -3.55
CA THR A 148 -7.58 6.71 -2.73
C THR A 148 -7.32 7.03 -1.26
N PRO A 149 -8.33 7.47 -0.49
CA PRO A 149 -8.17 7.68 0.95
C PRO A 149 -7.95 6.33 1.66
N GLN A 150 -7.16 6.31 2.73
CA GLN A 150 -6.85 5.07 3.45
C GLN A 150 -8.09 4.34 3.99
N ASP A 151 -9.17 5.06 4.27
CA ASP A 151 -10.40 4.48 4.79
C ASP A 151 -11.15 3.61 3.76
N MET A 152 -10.85 3.76 2.47
CA MET A 152 -11.44 2.95 1.39
C MET A 152 -10.59 1.72 1.04
N LEU A 153 -9.44 1.53 1.69
CA LEU A 153 -8.62 0.34 1.54
C LEU A 153 -9.39 -0.91 1.98
N GLY A 154 -9.30 -1.97 1.20
CA GLY A 154 -9.98 -3.25 1.38
C GLY A 154 -11.30 -3.37 0.61
N SER A 155 -11.82 -2.27 0.05
CA SER A 155 -13.05 -2.22 -0.76
C SER A 155 -12.75 -2.36 -2.26
N ASP A 156 -13.74 -2.81 -3.03
CA ASP A 156 -13.67 -2.82 -4.49
C ASP A 156 -13.96 -1.42 -5.05
N ALA A 157 -13.11 -0.94 -5.95
CA ALA A 157 -13.29 0.33 -6.64
C ALA A 157 -13.15 0.17 -8.15
N MET A 158 -13.83 1.04 -8.88
CA MET A 158 -13.79 1.07 -10.34
C MET A 158 -12.84 2.15 -10.82
N CYS A 159 -11.88 1.79 -11.67
CA CYS A 159 -11.01 2.77 -12.32
C CYS A 159 -11.82 3.63 -13.30
N PRO A 160 -11.84 4.97 -13.19
CA PRO A 160 -12.56 5.85 -14.11
C PRO A 160 -11.93 5.89 -15.53
N PHE A 161 -10.66 5.47 -15.66
CA PHE A 161 -9.94 5.52 -16.94
C PHE A 161 -10.16 4.26 -17.79
N CYS A 162 -10.19 3.06 -17.19
CA CYS A 162 -10.35 1.80 -17.93
C CYS A 162 -11.65 1.04 -17.59
N GLY A 163 -12.39 1.45 -16.55
CA GLY A 163 -13.64 0.80 -16.11
C GLY A 163 -13.48 -0.54 -15.40
N GLN A 164 -12.25 -1.01 -15.16
CA GLN A 164 -12.01 -2.26 -14.43
C GLN A 164 -12.27 -2.08 -12.94
N VAL A 165 -12.92 -3.08 -12.33
CA VAL A 165 -13.15 -3.18 -10.88
C VAL A 165 -12.02 -3.99 -10.27
N PHE A 166 -11.39 -3.46 -9.23
CA PHE A 166 -10.31 -4.14 -8.51
C PHE A 166 -10.35 -3.76 -7.04
N ARG A 167 -9.72 -4.59 -6.21
CA ARG A 167 -9.69 -4.40 -4.76
C ARG A 167 -8.57 -3.45 -4.37
N LEU A 168 -8.90 -2.41 -3.59
CA LEU A 168 -7.96 -1.40 -3.12
C LEU A 168 -7.11 -1.97 -1.97
N GLU A 169 -5.97 -2.58 -2.27
CA GLU A 169 -5.09 -3.13 -1.24
C GLU A 169 -3.94 -2.18 -0.92
N LEU A 170 -3.67 -1.96 0.37
CA LEU A 170 -2.52 -1.15 0.82
C LEU A 170 -1.19 -1.70 0.28
N ARG A 171 -1.11 -3.03 0.12
CA ARG A 171 0.08 -3.71 -0.40
C ARG A 171 0.41 -3.33 -1.84
N ASN A 172 -0.60 -2.90 -2.60
CA ASN A 172 -0.43 -2.45 -3.98
C ASN A 172 -0.16 -0.94 -4.07
N SER A 173 -0.16 -0.19 -2.97
CA SER A 173 0.13 1.24 -3.04
C SER A 173 1.59 1.49 -3.44
N LEU A 174 1.81 2.56 -4.21
CA LEU A 174 3.15 2.94 -4.65
C LEU A 174 4.02 3.35 -3.46
N GLU A 175 3.42 3.95 -2.43
CA GLU A 175 4.13 4.33 -1.21
C GLU A 175 4.64 3.10 -0.46
N TYR A 176 3.80 2.06 -0.33
CA TYR A 176 4.20 0.83 0.35
C TYR A 176 5.34 0.14 -0.41
N ARG A 177 5.23 0.03 -1.74
CA ARG A 177 6.31 -0.52 -2.57
C ARG A 177 7.60 0.28 -2.48
N GLN A 178 7.53 1.61 -2.54
CA GLN A 178 8.73 2.45 -2.39
C GLN A 178 9.35 2.30 -1.01
N GLU A 179 8.55 2.22 0.05
CA GLU A 179 9.07 2.03 1.40
C GLU A 179 9.71 0.66 1.57
N GLU A 180 9.11 -0.39 1.01
CA GLU A 180 9.65 -1.75 1.03
C GLU A 180 10.98 -1.85 0.25
N GLU A 181 11.04 -1.26 -0.95
CA GLU A 181 12.27 -1.17 -1.74
C GLU A 181 13.37 -0.40 -0.99
N GLN A 182 13.02 0.68 -0.29
CA GLN A 182 13.96 1.41 0.57
C GLN A 182 14.45 0.59 1.76
N ARG A 183 13.57 -0.19 2.39
CA ARG A 183 13.94 -1.07 3.51
C ARG A 183 14.89 -2.17 3.02
N ALA A 184 14.56 -2.82 1.90
CA ALA A 184 15.40 -3.83 1.27
C ALA A 184 16.77 -3.27 0.86
N ALA A 185 16.83 -2.05 0.32
CA ALA A 185 18.09 -1.40 -0.04
C ALA A 185 18.99 -1.17 1.19
N ARG A 186 18.42 -0.72 2.32
CA ARG A 186 19.17 -0.52 3.57
C ARG A 186 19.69 -1.84 4.15
N GLU A 187 18.90 -2.90 4.06
CA GLU A 187 19.32 -4.24 4.51
C GLU A 187 20.44 -4.80 3.62
N ALA A 188 20.34 -4.61 2.31
CA ALA A 188 21.39 -5.00 1.36
C ALA A 188 22.71 -4.26 1.64
N GLU A 189 22.67 -2.96 1.95
CA GLU A 189 23.86 -2.21 2.35
C GLU A 189 24.51 -2.75 3.63
N ARG A 190 23.72 -3.17 4.62
CA ARG A 190 24.22 -3.74 5.87
C ARG A 190 24.87 -5.10 5.64
N ALA A 191 24.20 -5.97 4.89
CA ALA A 191 24.74 -7.28 4.52
C ALA A 191 26.06 -7.12 3.76
N ALA A 192 26.14 -6.20 2.79
CA ALA A 192 27.37 -5.94 2.04
C ALA A 192 28.54 -5.54 2.94
N ARG A 193 28.30 -4.65 3.92
CA ARG A 193 29.34 -4.25 4.90
C ARG A 193 29.75 -5.41 5.81
N PHE A 194 28.80 -6.23 6.24
CA PHE A 194 29.09 -7.41 7.06
C PHE A 194 29.97 -8.41 6.30
N TRP A 195 29.58 -8.78 5.08
CA TRP A 195 30.35 -9.68 4.22
C TRP A 195 31.76 -9.14 3.94
N LEU A 196 31.90 -7.83 3.70
CA LEU A 196 33.20 -7.20 3.50
C LEU A 196 34.07 -7.24 4.77
N ARG A 197 33.50 -6.99 5.95
CA ARG A 197 34.22 -7.10 7.24
C ARG A 197 34.67 -8.54 7.51
N CYS A 198 33.80 -9.53 7.27
CA CYS A 198 34.15 -10.95 7.41
C CYS A 198 35.27 -11.36 6.44
N ALA A 199 35.22 -10.92 5.19
CA ALA A 199 36.25 -11.19 4.19
C ALA A 199 37.62 -10.60 4.60
N ILE A 200 37.64 -9.37 5.12
CA ILE A 200 38.87 -8.74 5.63
C ILE A 200 39.41 -9.50 6.84
N ALA A 201 38.56 -9.89 7.79
CA ALA A 201 38.97 -10.65 8.96
C ALA A 201 39.58 -12.01 8.56
N ALA A 202 38.95 -12.74 7.64
CA ALA A 202 39.47 -13.99 7.10
C ALA A 202 40.84 -13.80 6.42
N ALA A 203 41.02 -12.71 5.66
CA ALA A 203 42.31 -12.39 5.04
C ALA A 203 43.40 -12.12 6.09
N ILE A 204 43.10 -11.39 7.17
CA ILE A 204 44.06 -11.13 8.26
C ILE A 204 44.44 -12.43 8.97
N VAL A 205 43.46 -13.30 9.27
CA VAL A 205 43.69 -14.59 9.93
C VAL A 205 44.55 -15.50 9.06
N THR A 206 44.26 -15.60 7.76
CA THR A 206 45.04 -16.45 6.85
C THR A 206 46.47 -15.94 6.66
N VAL A 207 46.67 -14.64 6.43
CA VAL A 207 48.01 -14.05 6.29
C VAL A 207 48.78 -14.13 7.62
N GLY A 208 48.15 -13.77 8.74
CA GLY A 208 48.75 -13.84 10.07
C GLY A 208 49.14 -15.26 10.46
N GLY A 209 48.26 -16.23 10.21
CA GLY A 209 48.54 -17.64 10.44
C GLY A 209 49.69 -18.18 9.59
N LEU A 210 49.77 -17.76 8.32
CA LEU A 210 50.86 -18.15 7.42
C LEU A 210 52.21 -17.56 7.87
N ILE A 211 52.24 -16.29 8.29
CA ILE A 211 53.44 -15.67 8.87
C ILE A 211 53.87 -16.41 10.14
N LEU A 212 52.93 -16.71 11.04
CA LEU A 212 53.22 -17.43 12.28
C LEU A 212 53.81 -18.82 12.00
N LEU A 213 53.27 -19.54 11.00
CA LEU A 213 53.77 -20.85 10.58
C LEU A 213 55.19 -20.76 10.02
N ILE A 214 55.50 -19.74 9.21
CA ILE A 214 56.86 -19.48 8.70
C ILE A 214 57.84 -19.23 9.85
N VAL A 215 57.48 -18.42 10.84
CA VAL A 215 58.36 -18.14 11.99
C VAL A 215 58.60 -19.40 12.82
N LEU A 216 57.55 -20.18 13.09
CA LEU A 216 57.67 -21.44 13.84
C LEU A 216 58.53 -22.48 13.11
N THR A 217 58.47 -22.52 11.78
CA THR A 217 59.31 -23.41 10.98
C THR A 217 60.76 -22.92 10.89
N ALA A 218 61.01 -21.62 10.90
CA ALA A 218 62.36 -21.05 10.90
C ALA A 218 63.08 -21.16 12.26
N GLN A 219 62.34 -21.31 13.36
CA GLN A 219 62.91 -21.50 14.71
C GLN A 219 63.21 -22.97 15.06
N ARG A 220 62.76 -23.92 14.24
CA ARG A 220 63.08 -25.34 14.37
C ARG A 220 64.35 -25.69 13.62
#